data_AF-A0A357KUR5-F1
#
_entry.id   AF-A0A357KUR5-F1
#
_cell.length_a   1.000
_cell.length_b   1.000
_cell.length_c   1.000
_cell.angle_alpha   90.00
_cell.angle_beta   90.00
_cell.angle_gamma   90.00
#
_symmetry.space_group_name_H-M   'P 1'
#
loop_
_entity.id
_entity.type
_entity.pdbx_description
1 polymer ?
#
loop_
_entity_poly.entity_id
_entity_poly.type
_entity_poly.pdbx_seq_one_letter_code
_entity_poly.pdbx_strand_id
1 'polypeptide(L)'
;MLALGVDRAGVDGTEGGAARAAAGRLFKETDRTVLIAEMPWLAWAAQALAPDGAAIPAAGVLREARELVRSFVVSEREGGEDFADMVGGVSFNRVPGGGVARSPLPTWHSLKAVALLGAMLGDPRLTLPDERARETAWLVTTLRFALQLTPGPPEGASYRDPARAAGGFRRSTWDQVQPVDATALGLLALCEVLRAFGGQGER
;
A
#
# COMPACT_ATOMS: atom_id res chain seq x y z
N MET A 1 -19.94 -8.75 17.80
CA MET A 1 -18.53 -8.91 17.42
C MET A 1 -18.43 -10.21 16.62
N LEU A 2 -18.71 -10.15 15.31
CA LEU A 2 -18.65 -11.31 14.42
C LEU A 2 -17.19 -11.52 14.03
N ALA A 3 -16.58 -12.58 14.56
CA ALA A 3 -15.31 -13.08 14.05
C ALA A 3 -15.58 -13.71 12.68
N LEU A 4 -15.20 -13.02 11.60
CA LEU A 4 -15.08 -13.58 10.26
C LEU A 4 -13.88 -14.56 10.27
N GLY A 5 -14.10 -15.74 10.83
CA GLY A 5 -13.25 -16.90 10.57
C GLY A 5 -13.52 -17.35 9.14
N VAL A 6 -12.72 -16.87 8.19
CA VAL A 6 -12.68 -17.46 6.85
C VAL A 6 -12.02 -18.82 7.02
N ASP A 7 -12.84 -19.85 7.11
CA ASP A 7 -12.41 -21.24 7.11
C ASP A 7 -11.65 -21.49 5.80
N ARG A 8 -10.32 -21.69 5.91
CA ARG A 8 -9.45 -22.00 4.76
C ARG A 8 -9.59 -23.46 4.31
N ALA A 9 -10.37 -24.27 5.01
CA ALA A 9 -10.58 -25.68 4.72
C ALA A 9 -11.84 -25.89 3.87
N GLY A 10 -11.83 -25.52 2.59
CA GLY A 10 -12.96 -25.90 1.72
C GLY A 10 -13.16 -25.13 0.43
N VAL A 11 -12.12 -24.53 -0.16
CA VAL A 11 -12.26 -24.06 -1.55
C VAL A 11 -12.11 -25.26 -2.47
N ASP A 12 -13.23 -25.85 -2.86
CA ASP A 12 -13.33 -26.91 -3.86
C ASP A 12 -12.47 -26.58 -5.09
N GLY A 13 -11.88 -27.60 -5.71
CA GLY A 13 -10.89 -27.45 -6.79
C GLY A 13 -11.37 -26.62 -8.00
N THR A 14 -12.68 -26.46 -8.16
CA THR A 14 -13.32 -25.66 -9.22
C THR A 14 -13.34 -24.16 -8.90
N GLU A 15 -13.72 -23.76 -7.69
CA GLU A 15 -13.82 -22.36 -7.28
C GLU A 15 -12.44 -21.70 -7.19
N GLY A 16 -11.47 -22.40 -6.59
CA GLY A 16 -10.09 -21.92 -6.53
C GLY A 16 -9.45 -21.83 -7.93
N GLY A 17 -9.86 -22.70 -8.85
CA GLY A 17 -9.47 -22.63 -10.26
C GLY A 17 -10.00 -21.36 -10.95
N ALA A 18 -11.29 -21.06 -10.75
CA ALA A 18 -11.94 -19.88 -11.31
C ALA A 18 -11.34 -18.57 -10.78
N ALA A 19 -11.09 -18.49 -9.47
CA ALA A 19 -10.46 -17.33 -8.83
C ALA A 19 -9.04 -17.08 -9.36
N ARG A 20 -8.21 -18.13 -9.50
CA ARG A 20 -6.87 -18.05 -10.11
C ARG A 20 -6.92 -17.57 -11.55
N ALA A 21 -7.84 -18.11 -12.34
CA ALA A 21 -8.01 -17.70 -13.73
C ALA A 21 -8.45 -16.23 -13.84
N ALA A 22 -9.36 -15.78 -12.97
CA ALA A 22 -9.81 -14.40 -12.93
C ALA A 22 -8.69 -13.43 -12.54
N ALA A 23 -7.96 -13.70 -11.45
CA ALA A 23 -6.80 -12.89 -11.05
C ALA A 23 -5.74 -12.85 -12.16
N GLY A 24 -5.46 -14.00 -12.77
CA GLY A 24 -4.52 -14.11 -13.88
C GLY A 24 -4.94 -13.30 -15.12
N ARG A 25 -6.24 -13.19 -15.42
CA ARG A 25 -6.75 -12.31 -16.49
C ARG A 25 -6.56 -10.84 -16.14
N LEU A 26 -6.90 -10.43 -14.92
CA LEU A 26 -6.74 -9.04 -14.49
C LEU A 26 -5.27 -8.58 -14.62
N PHE A 27 -4.30 -9.39 -14.18
CA PHE A 27 -2.88 -9.06 -14.36
C PHE A 27 -2.42 -8.97 -15.82
N LYS A 28 -3.10 -9.66 -16.75
CA LYS A 28 -2.74 -9.67 -18.18
C LYS A 28 -3.44 -8.57 -18.98
N GLU A 29 -4.67 -8.26 -18.63
CA GLU A 29 -5.57 -7.40 -19.41
C GLU A 29 -5.58 -5.96 -18.88
N THR A 30 -5.25 -5.74 -17.61
CA THR A 30 -5.22 -4.39 -17.01
C THR A 30 -3.93 -3.67 -17.37
N ASP A 31 -4.06 -2.44 -17.88
CA ASP A 31 -2.92 -1.53 -18.09
C ASP A 31 -2.12 -1.34 -16.80
N ARG A 32 -0.79 -1.21 -16.91
CA ARG A 32 0.10 -1.12 -15.74
C ARG A 32 -0.22 0.06 -14.82
N THR A 33 -0.68 1.18 -15.37
CA THR A 33 -1.05 2.35 -14.57
C THR A 33 -2.38 2.13 -13.84
N VAL A 34 -3.33 1.45 -14.48
CA VAL A 34 -4.61 1.06 -13.89
C VAL A 34 -4.43 -0.03 -12.84
N LEU A 35 -3.47 -0.94 -13.05
CA LEU A 35 -3.18 -2.04 -12.13
C LEU A 35 -2.86 -1.55 -10.72
N ILE A 36 -2.19 -0.41 -10.61
CA ILE A 36 -1.90 0.23 -9.32
C ILE A 36 -3.17 0.68 -8.59
N ALA A 37 -4.20 1.14 -9.31
CA ALA A 37 -5.46 1.54 -8.70
C ALA A 37 -6.15 0.36 -8.00
N GLU A 38 -5.93 -0.86 -8.51
CA GLU A 38 -6.43 -2.12 -7.96
C GLU A 38 -5.56 -2.69 -6.82
N MET A 39 -4.44 -2.04 -6.50
CA MET A 39 -3.61 -2.41 -5.35
C MET A 39 -4.22 -1.89 -4.04
N PRO A 40 -4.04 -2.61 -2.92
CA PRO A 40 -3.23 -3.82 -2.75
C PRO A 40 -4.01 -5.12 -3.01
N TRP A 41 -5.29 -5.05 -3.40
CA TRP A 41 -6.20 -6.19 -3.46
C TRP A 41 -5.71 -7.29 -4.40
N LEU A 42 -5.22 -6.94 -5.59
CA LEU A 42 -4.69 -7.92 -6.54
C LEU A 42 -3.42 -8.62 -6.04
N ALA A 43 -2.56 -7.91 -5.32
CA ALA A 43 -1.36 -8.51 -4.73
C ALA A 43 -1.74 -9.55 -3.66
N TRP A 44 -2.67 -9.22 -2.77
CA TRP A 44 -3.16 -10.15 -1.77
C TRP A 44 -3.88 -11.35 -2.38
N ALA A 45 -4.69 -11.14 -3.42
CA ALA A 45 -5.31 -12.22 -4.16
C ALA A 45 -4.25 -13.16 -4.77
N ALA A 46 -3.22 -12.61 -5.42
CA ALA A 46 -2.14 -13.40 -5.99
C ALA A 46 -1.36 -14.19 -4.93
N GLN A 47 -1.08 -13.59 -3.77
CA GLN A 47 -0.39 -14.24 -2.67
C GLN A 47 -1.23 -15.36 -2.03
N ALA A 48 -2.53 -15.11 -1.81
CA ALA A 48 -3.45 -16.05 -1.19
C ALA A 48 -3.79 -17.24 -2.09
N LEU A 49 -3.81 -17.04 -3.41
CA LEU A 49 -4.12 -18.09 -4.39
C LEU A 49 -2.91 -18.96 -4.76
N ALA A 50 -1.69 -18.49 -4.47
CA ALA A 50 -0.46 -19.24 -4.66
C ALA A 50 -0.30 -20.28 -3.53
N PRO A 51 -0.07 -21.57 -3.84
CA PRO A 51 0.18 -22.58 -2.82
C PRO A 51 1.36 -22.21 -1.91
N ASP A 52 1.33 -22.68 -0.67
CA ASP A 52 2.40 -22.46 0.29
C ASP A 52 3.74 -22.98 -0.25
N GLY A 53 4.78 -22.15 -0.16
CA GLY A 53 6.13 -22.45 -0.69
C GLY A 53 6.25 -22.39 -2.22
N ALA A 54 5.14 -22.37 -2.97
CA ALA A 54 5.19 -22.25 -4.43
C ALA A 54 5.37 -20.80 -4.87
N ALA A 55 6.00 -20.61 -6.03
CA ALA A 55 6.16 -19.30 -6.65
C ALA A 55 4.81 -18.66 -6.99
N ILE A 56 4.72 -17.35 -6.79
CA ILE A 56 3.53 -16.57 -7.16
C ILE A 56 3.57 -16.35 -8.68
N PRO A 57 2.57 -16.79 -9.47
CA PRO A 57 2.59 -16.63 -10.93
C PRO A 57 2.76 -15.18 -11.40
N ALA A 58 2.17 -14.23 -10.66
CA ALA A 58 2.26 -12.80 -10.95
C ALA A 58 3.49 -12.10 -10.31
N ALA A 59 4.47 -12.83 -9.78
CA ALA A 59 5.61 -12.24 -9.07
C ALA A 59 6.39 -11.20 -9.89
N GLY A 60 6.59 -11.45 -11.18
CA GLY A 60 7.24 -10.49 -12.09
C GLY A 60 6.47 -9.17 -12.16
N VAL A 61 5.15 -9.25 -12.41
CA VAL A 61 4.27 -8.07 -12.51
C VAL A 61 4.20 -7.30 -11.19
N LEU A 62 4.16 -8.01 -10.05
CA LEU A 62 4.17 -7.37 -8.73
C LEU A 62 5.48 -6.63 -8.46
N ARG A 63 6.63 -7.19 -8.87
CA ARG A 63 7.93 -6.51 -8.78
C ARG A 63 7.98 -5.28 -9.68
N GLU A 64 7.45 -5.36 -10.89
CA GLU A 64 7.30 -4.19 -11.77
C GLU A 64 6.39 -3.13 -11.16
N ALA A 65 5.27 -3.52 -10.53
CA ALA A 65 4.37 -2.60 -9.84
C ALA A 65 5.06 -1.88 -8.67
N ARG A 66 5.93 -2.58 -7.92
CA ARG A 66 6.77 -1.99 -6.88
C ARG A 66 7.72 -0.93 -7.44
N GLU A 67 8.40 -1.21 -8.56
CA GLU A 67 9.26 -0.22 -9.21
C GLU A 67 8.45 0.98 -9.74
N LEU A 68 7.27 0.72 -10.30
CA LEU A 68 6.38 1.77 -10.78
C LEU A 68 5.90 2.67 -9.63
N VAL A 69 5.51 2.09 -8.48
CA VAL A 69 5.16 2.85 -7.26
C VAL A 69 6.29 3.78 -6.86
N ARG A 70 7.55 3.33 -6.87
CA ARG A 70 8.70 4.19 -6.53
C ARG A 70 8.82 5.39 -7.45
N SER A 71 8.55 5.22 -8.74
CA SER A 71 8.59 6.34 -9.70
C SER A 71 7.54 7.43 -9.41
N PHE A 72 6.53 7.12 -8.59
CA PHE A 72 5.47 8.04 -8.17
C PHE A 72 5.62 8.57 -6.75
N VAL A 73 6.62 8.12 -5.99
CA VAL A 73 6.93 8.63 -4.64
C VAL A 73 7.45 10.06 -4.77
N VAL A 74 6.90 10.98 -3.98
CA VAL A 74 7.40 12.34 -3.86
C VAL A 74 8.73 12.32 -3.12
N SER A 75 9.80 12.69 -3.81
CA SER A 75 11.14 12.81 -3.24
C SER A 75 11.34 14.18 -2.55
N GLU A 76 12.33 14.29 -1.67
CA GLU A 76 12.71 15.55 -1.01
C GLU A 76 13.00 16.67 -2.03
N ARG A 77 13.71 16.33 -3.11
CA ARG A 77 14.02 17.24 -4.21
C ARG A 77 12.76 17.80 -4.88
N GLU A 78 11.72 17.00 -5.00
CA GLU A 78 10.47 17.41 -5.64
C GLU A 78 9.52 18.13 -4.69
N GLY A 79 9.59 17.82 -3.39
CA GLY A 79 8.77 18.47 -2.37
C GLY A 79 9.18 19.92 -2.11
N GLY A 80 10.49 20.21 -2.12
CA GLY A 80 10.97 21.54 -1.70
C GLY A 80 10.50 21.91 -0.29
N GLU A 81 10.58 23.20 0.06
CA GLU A 81 10.17 23.67 1.40
C GLU A 81 8.65 23.63 1.59
N ASP A 82 7.87 24.05 0.58
CA ASP A 82 6.41 24.14 0.67
C ASP A 82 5.68 22.80 0.71
N PHE A 83 6.32 21.72 0.24
CA PHE A 83 5.73 20.38 0.20
C PHE A 83 6.57 19.33 0.94
N ALA A 84 7.34 19.76 1.95
CA ALA A 84 8.07 18.86 2.85
C ALA A 84 7.16 17.80 3.51
N ASP A 85 5.88 18.16 3.74
CA ASP A 85 4.85 17.26 4.29
C ASP A 85 4.26 16.27 3.28
N MET A 86 4.72 16.29 2.03
CA MET A 86 4.28 15.36 0.99
C MET A 86 5.35 14.33 0.65
N VAL A 87 6.57 14.50 1.16
CA VAL A 87 7.69 13.58 0.92
C VAL A 87 7.33 12.18 1.41
N GLY A 88 7.52 11.19 0.54
CA GLY A 88 7.11 9.80 0.77
C GLY A 88 5.67 9.49 0.34
N GLY A 89 4.85 10.51 0.09
CA GLY A 89 3.52 10.32 -0.48
C GLY A 89 3.60 9.84 -1.93
N VAL A 90 2.58 9.09 -2.37
CA VAL A 90 2.53 8.53 -3.72
C VAL A 90 1.42 9.21 -4.51
N SER A 91 1.76 9.73 -5.70
CA SER A 91 0.78 10.34 -6.60
C SER A 91 0.88 9.75 -8.01
N PHE A 92 -0.11 8.91 -8.34
CA PHE A 92 -0.18 8.18 -9.61
C PHE A 92 -0.62 9.02 -10.82
N ASN A 93 -1.00 10.27 -10.58
CA ASN A 93 -1.41 11.21 -11.63
C ASN A 93 -0.25 12.14 -12.04
N ARG A 94 0.99 11.82 -11.64
CA ARG A 94 2.21 12.50 -12.08
C ARG A 94 2.65 11.95 -13.44
N VAL A 95 3.38 12.76 -14.21
CA VAL A 95 4.20 12.24 -15.32
C VAL A 95 5.55 11.85 -14.71
N PRO A 96 5.99 10.58 -14.81
CA PRO A 96 7.33 10.19 -14.36
C PRO A 96 8.39 11.02 -15.09
N GLY A 97 9.37 11.58 -14.36
CA GLY A 97 10.50 12.30 -14.97
C GLY A 97 10.34 13.81 -15.15
N GLY A 98 9.34 14.46 -14.53
CA GLY A 98 9.35 15.92 -14.34
C GLY A 98 8.71 16.73 -15.47
N GLY A 99 7.44 16.44 -15.78
CA GLY A 99 6.56 17.37 -16.49
C GLY A 99 5.55 18.03 -15.54
N VAL A 100 5.23 19.30 -15.75
CA VAL A 100 4.17 20.02 -15.01
C VAL A 100 2.80 19.54 -15.49
N ALA A 101 2.44 18.30 -15.16
CA ALA A 101 1.04 18.00 -14.93
C ALA A 101 0.65 18.73 -13.63
N ARG A 102 -0.53 19.35 -13.58
CA ARG A 102 -1.17 19.81 -12.34
C ARG A 102 -1.48 18.60 -11.45
N SER A 103 -0.43 17.94 -11.00
CA SER A 103 -0.51 16.61 -10.42
C SER A 103 -1.20 16.74 -9.08
N PRO A 104 -2.28 15.97 -8.82
CA PRO A 104 -2.90 15.97 -7.52
C PRO A 104 -1.86 15.55 -6.50
N LEU A 105 -1.68 16.40 -5.51
CA LEU A 105 -0.79 16.19 -4.38
C LEU A 105 -1.14 14.85 -3.70
N PRO A 106 -0.18 14.14 -3.08
CA PRO A 106 -0.45 12.86 -2.44
C PRO A 106 -1.61 12.92 -1.45
N THR A 107 -2.47 11.89 -1.50
CA THR A 107 -3.63 11.74 -0.60
C THR A 107 -3.55 10.42 0.14
N TRP A 108 -4.57 10.11 0.93
CA TRP A 108 -4.75 8.80 1.58
C TRP A 108 -4.66 7.60 0.62
N HIS A 109 -4.86 7.78 -0.68
CA HIS A 109 -4.61 6.72 -1.67
C HIS A 109 -3.16 6.21 -1.68
N SER A 110 -2.20 6.98 -1.16
CA SER A 110 -0.81 6.53 -0.94
C SER A 110 -0.74 5.29 -0.04
N LEU A 111 -1.72 5.10 0.83
CA LEU A 111 -1.81 3.92 1.73
C LEU A 111 -1.96 2.61 0.94
N LYS A 112 -2.47 2.64 -0.31
CA LYS A 112 -2.49 1.47 -1.20
C LYS A 112 -1.08 0.98 -1.51
N ALA A 113 -0.17 1.92 -1.79
CA ALA A 113 1.25 1.62 -2.02
C ALA A 113 1.91 1.08 -0.75
N VAL A 114 1.66 1.69 0.41
CA VAL A 114 2.21 1.21 1.69
C VAL A 114 1.77 -0.23 1.98
N ALA A 115 0.48 -0.54 1.80
CA ALA A 115 -0.05 -1.88 1.98
C ALA A 115 0.57 -2.90 1.00
N LEU A 116 0.70 -2.53 -0.28
CA LEU A 116 1.35 -3.37 -1.30
C LEU A 116 2.82 -3.65 -0.92
N LEU A 117 3.58 -2.60 -0.64
CA LEU A 117 5.01 -2.70 -0.32
C LEU A 117 5.24 -3.51 0.97
N GLY A 118 4.41 -3.31 1.99
CA GLY A 118 4.41 -4.12 3.22
C GLY A 118 4.15 -5.61 2.92
N ALA A 119 3.10 -5.91 2.17
CA ALA A 119 2.75 -7.29 1.81
C ALA A 119 3.85 -7.98 1.00
N MET A 120 4.51 -7.25 0.09
CA MET A 120 5.63 -7.77 -0.69
C MET A 120 6.90 -7.96 0.15
N LEU A 121 7.20 -7.07 1.10
CA LEU A 121 8.36 -7.18 1.98
C LEU A 121 8.23 -8.37 2.93
N GLY A 122 7.01 -8.68 3.36
CA GLY A 122 6.70 -9.84 4.20
C GLY A 122 6.80 -11.19 3.50
N ASP A 123 6.78 -11.24 2.16
CA ASP A 123 6.79 -12.48 1.39
C ASP A 123 8.15 -12.72 0.71
N PRO A 124 8.94 -13.74 1.15
CA PRO A 124 10.25 -14.03 0.58
C PRO A 124 10.20 -14.47 -0.89
N ARG A 125 9.02 -14.85 -1.40
CA ARG A 125 8.82 -15.17 -2.82
C ARG A 125 8.79 -13.93 -3.70
N LEU A 126 8.54 -12.75 -3.13
CA LEU A 126 8.47 -11.45 -3.83
C LEU A 126 9.68 -10.56 -3.53
N THR A 127 10.23 -10.64 -2.32
CA THR A 127 11.39 -9.85 -1.88
C THR A 127 12.49 -10.78 -1.37
N LEU A 128 13.58 -10.86 -2.15
CA LEU A 128 14.71 -11.71 -1.81
C LEU A 128 15.49 -11.15 -0.61
N PRO A 129 16.22 -11.98 0.15
CA PRO A 129 16.94 -11.54 1.35
C PRO A 129 17.89 -10.35 1.13
N ASP A 130 18.58 -10.31 -0.01
CA ASP A 130 19.51 -9.26 -0.42
C ASP A 130 18.82 -7.96 -0.83
N GLU A 131 17.55 -8.02 -1.25
CA GLU A 131 16.74 -6.84 -1.55
C GLU A 131 16.13 -6.20 -0.30
N ARG A 132 15.93 -6.97 0.77
CA ARG A 132 15.11 -6.56 1.94
C ARG A 132 15.53 -5.23 2.56
N ALA A 133 16.83 -4.97 2.69
CA ALA A 133 17.31 -3.72 3.28
C ALA A 133 16.89 -2.50 2.45
N ARG A 134 17.06 -2.59 1.12
CA ARG A 134 16.63 -1.55 0.18
C ARG A 134 15.11 -1.37 0.20
N GLU A 135 14.36 -2.47 0.20
CA GLU A 135 12.90 -2.43 0.23
C GLU A 135 12.35 -1.85 1.55
N THR A 136 13.01 -2.15 2.66
CA THR A 136 12.67 -1.59 3.98
C THR A 136 12.87 -0.07 3.99
N ALA A 137 13.99 0.43 3.46
CA ALA A 137 14.24 1.87 3.40
C ALA A 137 13.14 2.60 2.61
N TRP A 138 12.73 2.05 1.45
CA TRP A 138 11.63 2.61 0.67
C TRP A 138 10.28 2.57 1.41
N LEU A 139 9.98 1.45 2.09
CA LEU A 139 8.76 1.34 2.88
C LEU A 139 8.73 2.37 4.03
N VAL A 140 9.85 2.57 4.74
CA VAL A 140 9.96 3.58 5.79
C VAL A 140 9.71 5.00 5.25
N THR A 141 10.27 5.33 4.08
CA THR A 141 10.04 6.62 3.42
C THR A 141 8.54 6.85 3.14
N THR A 142 7.83 5.85 2.64
CA THR A 142 6.37 5.97 2.37
C THR A 142 5.52 5.94 3.64
N LEU A 143 5.95 5.20 4.67
CA LEU A 143 5.30 5.15 5.98
C LEU A 143 5.34 6.51 6.70
N ARG A 144 6.42 7.30 6.53
CA ARG A 144 6.49 8.67 7.04
C ARG A 144 5.28 9.50 6.59
N PHE A 145 4.95 9.46 5.30
CA PHE A 145 3.79 10.18 4.77
C PHE A 145 2.47 9.63 5.34
N ALA A 146 2.35 8.31 5.49
CA ALA A 146 1.19 7.70 6.14
C ALA A 146 0.99 8.24 7.57
N LEU A 147 2.07 8.41 8.35
CA LEU A 147 2.01 9.02 9.68
C LEU A 147 1.58 10.49 9.64
N GLN A 148 2.00 11.24 8.60
CA GLN A 148 1.52 12.61 8.39
C GLN A 148 0.02 12.69 8.07
N LEU A 149 -0.61 11.59 7.64
CA LEU A 149 -2.07 11.54 7.48
C LEU A 149 -2.82 11.30 8.80
N THR A 150 -2.14 10.94 9.88
CA THR A 150 -2.77 10.84 11.19
C THR A 150 -2.72 12.19 11.89
N PRO A 151 -3.84 12.75 12.37
CA PRO A 151 -3.78 13.99 13.12
C PRO A 151 -3.07 13.76 14.46
N GLY A 152 -2.09 14.60 14.74
CA GLY A 152 -1.44 14.65 16.03
C GLY A 152 -2.22 15.53 17.02
N PRO A 153 -1.68 15.69 18.24
CA PRO A 153 -2.23 16.62 19.22
C PRO A 153 -2.44 18.05 18.70
N PRO A 154 -1.51 18.68 17.94
CA PRO A 154 -1.73 20.04 17.45
C PRO A 154 -2.86 20.14 16.42
N GLU A 155 -2.98 19.16 15.52
CA GLU A 155 -4.05 19.12 14.51
C GLU A 155 -5.42 18.82 15.14
N GLY A 156 -5.43 18.10 16.27
CA GLY A 156 -6.63 17.70 17.00
C GLY A 156 -7.59 18.86 17.28
N ALA A 157 -7.09 20.06 17.56
CA ALA A 157 -7.92 21.25 17.81
C ALA A 157 -8.79 21.68 16.61
N SER A 158 -8.46 21.22 15.39
CA SER A 158 -9.24 21.49 14.18
C SER A 158 -10.42 20.52 13.99
N TYR A 159 -10.54 19.48 14.81
CA TYR A 159 -11.60 18.50 14.75
C TYR A 159 -12.73 18.80 15.74
N ARG A 160 -13.96 18.44 15.37
CA ARG A 160 -15.13 18.58 16.25
C ARG A 160 -14.98 17.81 17.57
N ASP A 161 -14.33 16.66 17.53
CA ASP A 161 -14.04 15.80 18.68
C ASP A 161 -12.59 15.29 18.54
N PRO A 162 -11.61 15.95 19.19
CA PRO A 162 -10.20 15.58 19.07
C PRO A 162 -9.91 14.15 19.54
N ALA A 163 -10.62 13.66 20.55
CA ALA A 163 -10.42 12.31 21.09
C ALA A 163 -10.85 11.23 20.09
N ARG A 164 -11.90 11.49 19.30
CA ARG A 164 -12.36 10.56 18.25
C ARG A 164 -11.58 10.67 16.95
N ALA A 165 -10.93 11.80 16.69
CA ALA A 165 -10.09 11.98 15.50
C ALA A 165 -8.73 11.27 15.63
N ALA A 166 -8.26 11.06 16.86
CA ALA A 166 -7.01 10.38 17.15
C ALA A 166 -6.95 8.98 16.52
N GLY A 167 -5.85 8.68 15.84
CA GLY A 167 -5.62 7.39 15.16
C GLY A 167 -6.37 7.21 13.83
N GLY A 168 -7.22 8.18 13.44
CA GLY A 168 -7.82 8.22 12.10
C GLY A 168 -6.84 8.65 11.02
N PHE A 169 -7.19 8.41 9.75
CA PHE A 169 -6.42 8.91 8.61
C PHE A 169 -7.22 9.98 7.87
N ARG A 170 -6.62 11.15 7.69
CA ARG A 170 -7.21 12.27 6.96
C ARG A 170 -7.09 12.09 5.45
N ARG A 171 -7.93 12.79 4.68
CA ARG A 171 -7.95 12.68 3.21
C ARG A 171 -6.61 13.10 2.60
N SER A 172 -6.01 14.16 3.10
CA SER A 172 -4.71 14.69 2.67
C SER A 172 -4.12 15.58 3.76
N THR A 173 -2.84 15.94 3.66
CA THR A 173 -2.17 16.71 4.73
C THR A 173 -2.73 18.12 4.97
N TRP A 174 -3.55 18.62 4.04
CA TRP A 174 -4.23 19.92 4.11
C TRP A 174 -5.75 19.82 4.26
N ASP A 175 -6.34 18.62 4.27
CA ASP A 175 -7.79 18.40 4.41
C ASP A 175 -8.07 17.61 5.70
N GLN A 176 -8.81 18.23 6.63
CA GLN A 176 -9.13 17.63 7.94
C GLN A 176 -10.28 16.62 7.89
N VAL A 177 -10.89 16.37 6.72
CA VAL A 177 -11.87 15.29 6.59
C VAL A 177 -11.17 13.93 6.77
N GLN A 178 -11.74 13.06 7.61
CA GLN A 178 -11.30 11.67 7.80
C GLN A 178 -12.33 10.70 7.20
N PRO A 179 -12.19 10.34 5.91
CA PRO A 179 -13.05 9.31 5.33
C PRO A 179 -12.86 7.97 6.05
N VAL A 180 -13.94 7.22 6.21
CA VAL A 180 -13.88 5.86 6.79
C VAL A 180 -12.93 4.98 5.98
N ASP A 181 -12.97 5.10 4.66
CA ASP A 181 -12.12 4.33 3.73
C ASP A 181 -10.63 4.62 3.93
N ALA A 182 -10.28 5.88 4.22
CA ALA A 182 -8.90 6.27 4.50
C ALA A 182 -8.38 5.59 5.77
N THR A 183 -9.18 5.60 6.84
CA THR A 183 -8.83 4.94 8.11
C THR A 183 -8.77 3.42 7.94
N ALA A 184 -9.75 2.82 7.26
CA ALA A 184 -9.75 1.37 7.00
C ALA A 184 -8.51 0.94 6.20
N LEU A 185 -8.18 1.66 5.12
CA LEU A 185 -7.00 1.36 4.31
C LEU A 185 -5.70 1.62 5.09
N GLY A 186 -5.65 2.66 5.93
CA GLY A 186 -4.50 2.95 6.77
C GLY A 186 -4.22 1.83 7.78
N LEU A 187 -5.25 1.31 8.43
CA LEU A 187 -5.14 0.16 9.34
C LEU A 187 -4.67 -1.10 8.60
N LEU A 188 -5.21 -1.37 7.42
CA LEU A 188 -4.77 -2.47 6.58
C LEU A 188 -3.29 -2.34 6.18
N ALA A 189 -2.86 -1.15 5.78
CA ALA A 189 -1.47 -0.86 5.45
C ALA A 189 -0.55 -1.08 6.65
N LEU A 190 -0.93 -0.58 7.83
CA LEU A 190 -0.18 -0.80 9.07
C LEU A 190 -0.07 -2.29 9.45
N CYS A 191 -1.14 -3.07 9.27
CA CYS A 191 -1.10 -4.52 9.49
C CYS A 191 -0.08 -5.20 8.57
N GLU A 192 -0.01 -4.83 7.30
CA GLU A 192 0.98 -5.38 6.37
C GLU A 192 2.41 -4.98 6.76
N VAL A 193 2.63 -3.72 7.14
CA VAL A 193 3.93 -3.23 7.61
C VAL A 193 4.38 -3.96 8.88
N LEU A 194 3.49 -4.08 9.87
CA LEU A 194 3.78 -4.78 11.13
C LEU A 194 4.05 -6.26 10.89
N ARG A 195 3.33 -6.92 9.98
CA ARG A 195 3.61 -8.32 9.61
C ARG A 195 4.98 -8.46 8.95
N ALA A 196 5.34 -7.53 8.07
CA ALA A 196 6.62 -7.53 7.37
C ALA A 196 7.83 -7.30 8.29
N PHE A 197 7.66 -6.53 9.37
CA PHE A 197 8.70 -6.32 10.39
C PHE A 197 8.67 -7.36 11.52
N GLY A 198 7.49 -7.76 11.99
CA GLY A 198 7.32 -8.73 13.08
C GLY A 198 7.84 -10.13 12.72
N GLY A 199 7.66 -10.55 11.46
CA GLY A 199 8.21 -11.82 10.96
C GLY A 199 9.75 -11.87 10.86
N GLN A 200 10.45 -10.78 11.21
CA GLN A 200 11.92 -10.70 11.18
C GLN A 200 12.56 -11.16 12.50
N GLY A 201 11.80 -11.28 13.58
CA GLY A 201 12.32 -11.67 14.91
C GLY A 201 12.36 -13.18 15.18
N GLU A 202 11.76 -14.01 14.32
CA GLU A 202 11.59 -15.47 14.55
C GLU A 202 12.43 -16.35 13.60
N ARG A 203 13.48 -15.82 12.96
CA ARG A 203 14.38 -16.59 12.07
C ARG A 203 15.84 -16.32 12.40
#